data_AF-A0A381F866-F1
#
_entry.id   AF-A0A381F866-F1
#
_cell.length_a   1.000
_cell.length_b   1.000
_cell.length_c   1.000
_cell.angle_alpha   90.00
_cell.angle_beta   90.00
_cell.angle_gamma   90.00
#
_symmetry.space_group_name_H-M   'P 1'
#
loop_
_entity.id
_entity.type
_entity.pdbx_description
1 polymer ?
#
loop_
_entity_poly.entity_id
_entity_poly.type
_entity_poly.pdbx_seq_one_letter_code
_entity_poly.pdbx_strand_id
1 'polypeptide(L)'
;MKSVLIVLLFLLFNCGKKQTEKKTLNQSASISKNDMPIKETKQKIDILKILLDEEIGTEKPEKVDYENYSVSFRNDGDSYSVSFLKIASEDLNKDGIADYIIERNSEGMLGGNANTNSEISYIIMGKDDHIQDKHRILTYAPFSYNILDNIAYKNGVLKATATQNYRTYSKPEEELESADLSFIYKDGNVYEETYLSNCELAKWKNKKVLKNASESFRTIDMHNYTEVLNEKFNAKDFECTVELSGCDNLDLIVEGNFITSDLSQKNIDRKMKQFLNFLVQNTSLTEDFKIVQSHYLSNPVSEELVTKGKLSFNIFTNKEKGKINFRLVLNKDNNQNQAENWEITTRKK
;
A
#
# COMPACT_ATOMS: atom_id res chain seq x y z
N MET A 1 -8.64 -17.84 -50.92
CA MET A 1 -8.56 -17.23 -52.27
C MET A 1 -9.58 -16.09 -52.30
N LYS A 2 -9.30 -14.81 -52.49
CA LYS A 2 -8.14 -14.05 -53.00
C LYS A 2 -7.95 -12.80 -52.13
N SER A 3 -6.70 -12.41 -51.99
CA SER A 3 -6.19 -11.16 -51.43
C SER A 3 -6.52 -9.94 -52.33
N VAL A 4 -6.01 -8.77 -51.90
CA VAL A 4 -5.69 -7.50 -52.65
C VAL A 4 -6.58 -6.33 -52.17
N LEU A 5 -6.10 -5.13 -51.82
CA LEU A 5 -4.76 -4.55 -51.62
C LEU A 5 -4.96 -3.12 -51.05
N ILE A 6 -3.98 -2.69 -50.28
CA ILE A 6 -3.70 -1.34 -49.76
C ILE A 6 -3.58 -0.29 -50.87
N VAL A 7 -4.04 0.95 -50.63
CA VAL A 7 -3.42 2.16 -51.21
C VAL A 7 -3.32 3.25 -50.14
N LEU A 8 -2.07 3.54 -49.77
CA LEU A 8 -1.58 4.75 -49.11
C LEU A 8 -1.38 5.83 -50.19
N LEU A 9 -1.76 7.08 -49.93
CA LEU A 9 -1.21 8.22 -50.66
C LEU A 9 -0.99 9.42 -49.73
N PHE A 10 0.28 9.64 -49.36
CA PHE A 10 0.81 10.95 -49.00
C PHE A 10 0.93 11.78 -50.28
N LEU A 11 0.64 13.08 -50.24
CA LEU A 11 1.40 14.10 -50.96
C LEU A 11 1.17 15.49 -50.33
N LEU A 12 2.29 16.13 -50.00
CA LEU A 12 2.48 17.51 -49.53
C LEU A 12 2.40 18.51 -50.71
N PHE A 13 2.64 19.80 -50.40
CA PHE A 13 2.66 21.03 -51.22
C PHE A 13 1.34 21.83 -51.14
N ASN A 14 1.30 23.15 -50.89
CA ASN A 14 2.28 24.19 -51.14
C ASN A 14 1.97 25.50 -50.36
N CYS A 15 3.01 26.32 -50.14
CA CYS A 15 2.99 27.75 -49.75
C CYS A 15 2.04 28.59 -50.64
N GLY A 16 1.43 29.71 -50.25
CA GLY A 16 1.81 30.79 -49.35
C GLY A 16 1.89 32.12 -50.14
N LYS A 17 1.14 33.17 -49.72
CA LYS A 17 1.22 34.65 -49.98
C LYS A 17 -0.21 35.24 -49.98
N LYS A 18 -0.55 36.45 -49.47
CA LYS A 18 0.18 37.60 -48.90
C LYS A 18 -0.83 38.60 -48.27
N GLN A 19 -0.36 39.32 -47.23
CA GLN A 19 -0.65 40.73 -46.83
C GLN A 19 -2.10 41.13 -46.46
N THR A 20 -2.37 41.91 -45.40
CA THR A 20 -1.75 43.20 -45.08
C THR A 20 -1.95 43.62 -43.62
N GLU A 21 -0.95 44.31 -43.08
CA GLU A 21 -0.83 44.87 -41.73
C GLU A 21 -1.83 45.99 -41.40
N LYS A 22 -2.11 46.17 -40.10
CA LYS A 22 -2.25 47.49 -39.48
C LYS A 22 -1.49 47.54 -38.15
N LYS A 23 -0.41 48.33 -38.15
CA LYS A 23 0.41 48.76 -37.00
C LYS A 23 -0.41 49.51 -35.96
N THR A 24 -0.05 49.37 -34.68
CA THR A 24 0.32 50.53 -33.83
C THR A 24 1.36 50.13 -32.77
N LEU A 25 2.51 50.83 -32.82
CA LEU A 25 3.49 51.28 -31.78
C LEU A 25 3.49 50.61 -30.38
N ASN A 26 4.60 50.43 -29.66
CA ASN A 26 6.00 50.86 -29.81
C ASN A 26 6.86 50.24 -28.69
N GLN A 27 8.17 50.15 -28.96
CA GLN A 27 9.32 50.21 -28.02
C GLN A 27 9.66 48.94 -27.23
N SER A 28 10.92 48.51 -27.07
CA SER A 28 12.21 49.00 -27.58
C SER A 28 13.29 47.99 -27.19
N ALA A 29 14.34 47.94 -28.03
CA ALA A 29 15.73 47.62 -27.70
C ALA A 29 16.09 46.22 -27.15
N SER A 30 16.69 45.46 -28.07
CA SER A 30 17.66 44.39 -27.88
C SER A 30 18.78 44.72 -26.87
N ILE A 31 19.02 43.81 -25.93
CA ILE A 31 20.34 43.55 -25.33
C ILE A 31 20.52 42.04 -25.21
N SER A 32 21.66 41.55 -25.68
CA SER A 32 22.10 40.17 -25.69
C SER A 32 22.09 39.52 -24.31
N LYS A 33 21.66 38.27 -24.22
CA LYS A 33 22.13 37.34 -23.19
C LYS A 33 22.59 36.05 -23.84
N ASN A 34 23.85 35.73 -23.56
CA ASN A 34 24.44 34.42 -23.71
C ASN A 34 23.59 33.40 -22.95
N ASP A 35 22.83 32.57 -23.64
CA ASP A 35 22.33 31.32 -23.07
C ASP A 35 23.40 30.26 -23.29
N MET A 36 24.40 30.24 -22.40
CA MET A 36 25.02 28.96 -22.07
C MET A 36 23.94 28.13 -21.38
N PRO A 37 23.75 26.85 -21.74
CA PRO A 37 22.88 25.99 -20.97
C PRO A 37 23.51 25.86 -19.59
N ILE A 38 22.84 26.42 -18.58
CA ILE A 38 23.04 26.03 -17.19
C ILE A 38 22.67 24.55 -17.17
N LYS A 39 23.68 23.68 -17.28
CA LYS A 39 23.57 22.33 -16.73
C LYS A 39 23.39 22.54 -15.24
N GLU A 40 22.14 22.62 -14.80
CA GLU A 40 21.80 22.25 -13.44
C GLU A 40 22.25 20.80 -13.30
N THR A 41 23.46 20.61 -12.77
CA THR A 41 23.86 19.35 -12.17
C THR A 41 22.87 19.12 -11.03
N LYS A 42 21.75 18.46 -11.35
CA LYS A 42 20.76 18.01 -10.37
C LYS A 42 21.55 17.28 -9.30
N GLN A 43 21.59 17.86 -8.10
CA GLN A 43 22.35 17.32 -6.98
C GLN A 43 21.87 15.88 -6.78
N LYS A 44 22.80 14.93 -6.74
CA LYS A 44 22.44 13.52 -6.58
C LYS A 44 21.80 13.36 -5.19
N ILE A 45 20.54 12.95 -5.17
CA ILE A 45 19.79 12.70 -3.94
C ILE A 45 20.51 11.63 -3.12
N ASP A 46 20.67 11.89 -1.83
CA ASP A 46 21.11 10.91 -0.85
C ASP A 46 19.89 10.38 -0.09
N ILE A 47 19.27 9.33 -0.64
CA ILE A 47 18.05 8.74 -0.08
C ILE A 47 18.27 8.17 1.32
N LEU A 48 19.45 7.61 1.59
CA LEU A 48 19.73 6.99 2.89
C LEU A 48 19.83 8.06 3.98
N LYS A 49 20.41 9.23 3.65
CA LYS A 49 20.36 10.39 4.54
C LYS A 49 18.92 10.86 4.80
N ILE A 50 18.07 10.94 3.77
CA ILE A 50 16.66 11.33 3.93
C ILE A 50 15.95 10.38 4.89
N LEU A 51 16.09 9.06 4.69
CA LEU A 51 15.47 8.06 5.56
C LEU A 51 16.01 8.08 6.99
N LEU A 52 17.32 8.34 7.16
CA LEU A 52 17.93 8.49 8.48
C LEU A 52 17.42 9.75 9.20
N ASP A 53 17.29 10.87 8.49
CA ASP A 53 16.73 12.11 9.05
C ASP A 53 15.23 11.94 9.39
N GLU A 54 14.47 11.20 8.58
CA GLU A 54 13.07 10.83 8.89
C GLU A 54 12.98 9.95 10.16
N GLU A 55 13.89 8.99 10.33
CA GLU A 55 13.96 8.13 11.52
C GLU A 55 14.31 8.93 12.78
N ILE A 56 15.24 9.89 12.68
CA ILE A 56 15.56 10.81 13.78
C ILE A 56 14.35 11.66 14.14
N GLY A 57 13.63 12.16 13.13
CA GLY A 57 12.43 12.97 13.31
C GLY A 57 12.64 14.13 14.29
N THR A 58 11.90 14.12 15.40
CA THR A 58 12.02 15.10 16.49
C THR A 58 12.79 14.58 17.70
N GLU A 59 13.23 13.32 17.68
CA GLU A 59 13.91 12.70 18.79
C GLU A 59 15.37 13.18 18.88
N LYS A 60 15.97 13.06 20.07
CA LYS A 60 17.37 13.41 20.29
C LYS A 60 18.20 12.12 20.29
N PRO A 61 18.87 11.78 19.17
CA PRO A 61 19.69 10.59 19.10
C PRO A 61 20.90 10.71 20.02
N GLU A 62 21.38 9.58 20.51
CA GLU A 62 22.66 9.48 21.22
C GLU A 62 23.82 9.63 20.26
N LYS A 63 23.74 8.95 19.11
CA LYS A 63 24.75 9.00 18.05
C LYS A 63 24.07 8.92 16.68
N VAL A 64 24.58 9.71 15.74
CA VAL A 64 24.23 9.62 14.32
C VAL A 64 25.51 9.37 13.53
N ASP A 65 25.49 8.37 12.68
CA ASP A 65 26.57 7.99 11.77
C ASP A 65 26.05 8.07 10.34
N TYR A 66 26.28 9.22 9.70
CA TYR A 66 25.89 9.45 8.30
C TYR A 66 26.79 8.70 7.29
N GLU A 67 27.95 8.18 7.70
CA GLU A 67 28.82 7.41 6.79
C GLU A 67 28.27 5.99 6.62
N ASN A 68 27.77 5.40 7.71
CA ASN A 68 27.16 4.07 7.73
C ASN A 68 25.62 4.10 7.72
N TYR A 69 25.02 5.29 7.59
CA TYR A 69 23.58 5.54 7.64
C TYR A 69 22.88 4.84 8.81
N SER A 70 23.41 5.08 10.01
CA SER A 70 22.85 4.52 11.24
C SER A 70 22.67 5.57 12.33
N VAL A 71 21.73 5.32 13.22
CA VAL A 71 21.40 6.17 14.37
C VAL A 71 21.19 5.29 15.58
N SER A 72 21.64 5.73 16.75
CA SER A 72 21.32 5.11 18.03
C SER A 72 20.56 6.07 18.92
N PHE A 73 19.60 5.54 19.64
CA PHE A 73 18.77 6.26 20.58
C PHE A 73 19.00 5.71 21.98
N ARG A 74 19.18 6.63 22.92
CA ARG A 74 19.18 6.29 24.33
C ARG A 74 17.73 6.33 24.82
N ASN A 75 17.27 5.21 25.33
CA ASN A 75 16.03 5.09 26.09
C ASN A 75 16.39 4.46 27.44
N ASP A 76 15.85 4.96 28.54
CA ASP A 76 16.33 4.67 29.91
C ASP A 76 16.30 3.16 30.26
N GLY A 77 17.37 2.45 29.91
CA GLY A 77 17.53 1.00 30.07
C GLY A 77 17.46 0.20 28.76
N ASP A 78 16.91 0.79 27.70
CA ASP A 78 16.46 0.10 26.48
C ASP A 78 16.99 0.78 25.20
N SER A 79 18.31 0.96 25.09
CA SER A 79 18.88 1.56 23.89
C SER A 79 18.57 0.74 22.64
N TYR A 80 18.32 1.42 21.52
CA TYR A 80 18.19 0.80 20.21
C TYR A 80 18.94 1.57 19.13
N SER A 81 19.27 0.88 18.06
CA SER A 81 19.87 1.44 16.85
C SER A 81 19.04 1.09 15.63
N VAL A 82 19.13 1.95 14.61
CA VAL A 82 18.54 1.75 13.30
C VAL A 82 19.61 1.99 12.26
N SER A 83 19.65 1.16 11.22
CA SER A 83 20.55 1.32 10.08
C SER A 83 19.81 1.09 8.77
N PHE A 84 20.28 1.77 7.73
CA PHE A 84 19.73 1.68 6.39
C PHE A 84 20.80 1.23 5.40
N LEU A 85 20.48 0.20 4.60
CA LEU A 85 21.33 -0.29 3.53
C LEU A 85 20.59 -0.20 2.20
N LYS A 86 21.23 0.39 1.18
CA LYS A 86 20.65 0.40 -0.16
C LYS A 86 20.96 -0.91 -0.88
N ILE A 87 19.91 -1.66 -1.22
CA ILE A 87 19.97 -2.86 -2.04
C ILE A 87 20.09 -2.47 -3.53
N ALA A 88 19.25 -1.56 -4.01
CA ALA A 88 19.19 -1.19 -5.42
C ALA A 88 18.73 0.26 -5.65
N SER A 89 18.97 0.75 -6.86
CA SER A 89 18.43 2.02 -7.37
C SER A 89 18.13 1.86 -8.86
N GLU A 90 16.85 1.96 -9.21
CA GLU A 90 16.31 1.76 -10.57
C GLU A 90 15.09 2.67 -10.75
N ASP A 91 14.68 2.94 -11.99
CA ASP A 91 13.41 3.63 -12.29
C ASP A 91 12.29 2.56 -12.37
N LEU A 92 11.67 2.26 -11.23
CA LEU A 92 10.74 1.15 -11.08
C LEU A 92 9.38 1.46 -11.74
N ASN A 93 8.94 2.71 -11.64
CA ASN A 93 7.65 3.17 -12.19
C ASN A 93 7.76 3.74 -13.62
N LYS A 94 8.97 3.89 -14.17
CA LYS A 94 9.29 4.37 -15.53
C LYS A 94 8.94 5.85 -15.75
N ASP A 95 9.00 6.68 -14.72
CA ASP A 95 8.74 8.12 -14.83
C ASP A 95 10.01 8.96 -15.07
N GLY A 96 11.18 8.32 -15.15
CA GLY A 96 12.48 8.95 -15.33
C GLY A 96 13.13 9.44 -14.04
N ILE A 97 12.56 9.12 -12.87
CA ILE A 97 13.10 9.39 -11.54
C ILE A 97 13.67 8.08 -10.97
N ALA A 98 14.77 8.18 -10.24
CA ALA A 98 15.36 7.00 -9.61
C ALA A 98 14.60 6.65 -8.33
N ASP A 99 14.11 5.41 -8.25
CA ASP A 99 13.55 4.79 -7.07
C ASP A 99 14.60 3.95 -6.34
N TYR A 100 14.25 3.48 -5.15
CA TYR A 100 15.20 2.79 -4.27
C TYR A 100 14.59 1.56 -3.59
N ILE A 101 15.40 0.52 -3.45
CA ILE A 101 15.10 -0.63 -2.58
C ILE A 101 16.07 -0.57 -1.42
N ILE A 102 15.53 -0.39 -0.22
CA ILE A 102 16.28 -0.15 1.01
C ILE A 102 15.96 -1.24 2.02
N GLU A 103 16.98 -1.79 2.65
CA GLU A 103 16.85 -2.59 3.85
C GLU A 103 16.95 -1.67 5.07
N ARG A 104 15.97 -1.75 5.97
CA ARG A 104 15.99 -1.08 7.27
C ARG A 104 16.14 -2.15 8.33
N ASN A 105 17.18 -2.03 9.14
CA ASN A 105 17.43 -2.89 10.28
C ASN A 105 17.32 -2.08 11.56
N SER A 106 16.74 -2.67 12.60
CA SER A 106 16.72 -2.10 13.94
C SER A 106 17.10 -3.15 14.96
N GLU A 107 17.98 -2.80 15.89
CA GLU A 107 18.52 -3.67 16.93
C GLU A 107 18.44 -2.99 18.29
N GLY A 108 18.32 -3.77 19.36
CA GLY A 108 18.19 -3.27 20.74
C GLY A 108 16.79 -3.45 21.31
N MET A 109 16.59 -3.05 22.56
CA MET A 109 15.36 -3.35 23.30
C MET A 109 14.24 -2.40 22.84
N LEU A 110 13.45 -2.82 21.86
CA LEU A 110 12.38 -2.01 21.25
C LEU A 110 11.08 -2.05 22.07
N GLY A 111 11.18 -2.24 23.39
CA GLY A 111 10.05 -2.49 24.30
C GLY A 111 9.55 -3.95 24.24
N GLY A 112 9.53 -4.64 25.38
CA GLY A 112 9.18 -6.06 25.46
C GLY A 112 10.31 -6.99 24.97
N ASN A 113 10.01 -8.29 24.76
CA ASN A 113 11.00 -9.32 24.38
C ASN A 113 11.51 -9.22 22.91
N ALA A 114 11.40 -8.05 22.27
CA ALA A 114 11.74 -7.85 20.87
C ALA A 114 13.02 -7.03 20.71
N ASN A 115 14.07 -7.68 20.21
CA ASN A 115 15.43 -7.14 20.20
C ASN A 115 15.98 -6.83 18.80
N THR A 116 15.27 -7.20 17.73
CA THR A 116 15.69 -6.99 16.34
C THR A 116 14.48 -7.01 15.42
N ASN A 117 14.36 -6.04 14.51
CA ASN A 117 13.42 -6.08 13.38
C ASN A 117 14.15 -5.70 12.09
N SER A 118 13.72 -6.29 10.98
CA SER A 118 14.24 -6.00 9.65
C SER A 118 13.09 -5.91 8.66
N GLU A 119 13.19 -4.96 7.73
CA GLU A 119 12.25 -4.81 6.62
C GLU A 119 12.96 -4.37 5.34
N ILE A 120 12.37 -4.74 4.20
CA ILE A 120 12.71 -4.17 2.90
C ILE A 120 11.64 -3.15 2.53
N SER A 121 12.08 -1.95 2.19
CA SER A 121 11.25 -0.86 1.70
C SER A 121 11.54 -0.59 0.23
N TYR A 122 10.50 -0.67 -0.60
CA TYR A 122 10.49 -0.06 -1.94
C TYR A 122 10.04 1.39 -1.78
N ILE A 123 10.93 2.31 -2.12
CA ILE A 123 10.74 3.76 -2.01
C ILE A 123 10.57 4.32 -3.41
N ILE A 124 9.36 4.75 -3.74
CA ILE A 124 9.02 5.35 -5.04
C ILE A 124 9.14 6.87 -4.90
N MET A 125 9.99 7.46 -5.74
CA MET A 125 10.29 8.87 -5.68
C MET A 125 9.35 9.66 -6.59
N GLY A 126 8.93 10.82 -6.12
CA GLY A 126 8.22 11.82 -6.90
C GLY A 126 9.16 12.92 -7.41
N LYS A 127 8.56 13.91 -8.08
CA LYS A 127 9.27 15.14 -8.50
C LYS A 127 9.83 15.90 -7.31
N ASP A 128 10.77 16.82 -7.50
CA ASP A 128 11.27 17.67 -6.42
C ASP A 128 11.80 16.88 -5.19
N ASP A 129 12.30 15.66 -5.44
CA ASP A 129 12.99 14.79 -4.50
C ASP A 129 12.16 14.37 -3.27
N HIS A 130 10.82 14.38 -3.37
CA HIS A 130 9.93 13.83 -2.33
C HIS A 130 9.67 12.34 -2.51
N ILE A 131 9.44 11.62 -1.42
CA ILE A 131 8.97 10.24 -1.47
C ILE A 131 7.48 10.25 -1.81
N GLN A 132 7.11 9.63 -2.94
CA GLN A 132 5.73 9.51 -3.39
C GLN A 132 5.03 8.35 -2.66
N ASP A 133 5.64 7.16 -2.69
CA ASP A 133 5.07 5.94 -2.11
C ASP A 133 6.13 5.10 -1.39
N LYS A 134 5.70 4.33 -0.38
CA LYS A 134 6.52 3.35 0.33
C LYS A 134 5.77 2.02 0.41
N HIS A 135 6.41 0.94 -0.01
CA HIS A 135 5.89 -0.43 0.17
C HIS A 135 6.87 -1.23 1.03
N ARG A 136 6.36 -1.91 2.06
CA ARG A 136 7.19 -2.55 3.08
C ARG A 136 6.94 -4.04 3.14
N ILE A 137 8.03 -4.80 3.16
CA ILE A 137 8.05 -6.25 3.33
C ILE A 137 8.79 -6.51 4.63
N LEU A 138 8.13 -7.12 5.61
CA LEU A 138 8.81 -7.52 6.83
C LEU A 138 9.68 -8.76 6.53
N THR A 139 10.97 -8.64 6.78
CA THR A 139 11.92 -9.74 6.62
C THR A 139 12.13 -10.46 7.94
N TYR A 140 12.10 -9.75 9.07
CA TYR A 140 12.19 -10.35 10.38
C TYR A 140 11.53 -9.50 11.46
N ALA A 141 10.77 -10.16 12.34
CA ALA A 141 10.48 -9.71 13.68
C ALA A 141 10.36 -10.94 14.59
N PRO A 142 10.49 -10.82 15.92
CA PRO A 142 10.42 -11.97 16.82
C PRO A 142 9.11 -12.75 16.74
N PHE A 143 8.02 -12.12 16.32
CA PHE A 143 6.72 -12.75 16.10
C PHE A 143 6.20 -12.55 14.67
N SER A 144 7.10 -12.28 13.71
CA SER A 144 6.72 -12.35 12.29
C SER A 144 6.31 -13.77 11.94
N TYR A 145 5.50 -13.95 10.90
CA TYR A 145 5.16 -15.29 10.42
C TYR A 145 6.35 -15.94 9.72
N ASN A 146 7.05 -15.16 8.91
CA ASN A 146 8.17 -15.65 8.12
C ASN A 146 9.45 -14.89 8.49
N ILE A 147 10.58 -15.56 8.31
CA ILE A 147 11.91 -14.96 8.26
C ILE A 147 12.36 -15.00 6.80
N LEU A 148 12.75 -13.86 6.24
CA LEU A 148 13.26 -13.77 4.87
C LEU A 148 14.79 -13.63 4.88
N ASP A 149 15.46 -14.62 4.30
CA ASP A 149 16.91 -14.67 4.17
C ASP A 149 17.32 -14.73 2.69
N ASN A 150 18.64 -14.71 2.43
CA ASN A 150 19.22 -14.81 1.09
C ASN A 150 18.69 -13.76 0.10
N ILE A 151 18.45 -12.55 0.60
CA ILE A 151 17.88 -11.45 -0.18
C ILE A 151 18.84 -11.04 -1.29
N ALA A 152 18.36 -11.13 -2.54
CA ALA A 152 19.13 -10.74 -3.70
C ALA A 152 18.25 -10.04 -4.73
N TYR A 153 18.68 -8.86 -5.19
CA TYR A 153 17.98 -8.12 -6.24
C TYR A 153 18.73 -8.20 -7.56
N LYS A 154 18.04 -8.61 -8.62
CA LYS A 154 18.60 -8.68 -9.97
C LYS A 154 17.51 -8.58 -11.03
N ASN A 155 17.75 -7.78 -12.06
CA ASN A 155 16.88 -7.63 -13.23
C ASN A 155 15.43 -7.27 -12.85
N GLY A 156 15.22 -6.33 -11.94
CA GLY A 156 13.87 -5.91 -11.53
C GLY A 156 13.18 -6.84 -10.52
N VAL A 157 13.80 -7.94 -10.10
CA VAL A 157 13.21 -8.94 -9.21
C VAL A 157 14.04 -9.06 -7.93
N LEU A 158 13.37 -8.97 -6.77
CA LEU A 158 13.97 -9.28 -5.47
C LEU A 158 13.62 -10.71 -5.09
N LYS A 159 14.62 -11.55 -4.86
CA LYS A 159 14.45 -12.93 -4.42
C LYS A 159 14.81 -13.05 -2.96
N ALA A 160 14.10 -13.91 -2.24
CA ALA A 160 14.40 -14.27 -0.86
C ALA A 160 13.94 -15.71 -0.59
N THR A 161 14.53 -16.35 0.40
CA THR A 161 14.01 -17.61 0.95
C THR A 161 13.21 -17.27 2.21
N ALA A 162 11.94 -17.62 2.22
CA ALA A 162 11.09 -17.50 3.39
C ALA A 162 11.14 -18.80 4.19
N THR A 163 11.31 -18.70 5.51
CA THR A 163 11.23 -19.82 6.46
C THR A 163 10.22 -19.49 7.56
N GLN A 164 9.43 -20.47 7.99
CA GLN A 164 8.53 -20.30 9.14
C GLN A 164 9.29 -19.79 10.36
N ASN A 165 8.75 -18.78 11.04
CA ASN A 165 9.35 -18.30 12.28
C ASN A 165 9.03 -19.26 13.43
N TYR A 166 10.07 -19.89 13.99
CA TYR A 166 9.94 -20.86 15.08
C TYR A 166 9.17 -20.32 16.30
N ARG A 167 9.24 -19.02 16.59
CA ARG A 167 8.53 -18.40 17.72
C ARG A 167 7.03 -18.30 17.48
N THR A 168 6.62 -18.08 16.25
CA THR A 168 5.22 -17.98 15.84
C THR A 168 4.59 -19.36 15.73
N TYR A 169 5.28 -20.29 15.06
CA TYR A 169 4.75 -21.63 14.79
C TYR A 169 4.98 -22.61 15.94
N SER A 170 5.84 -22.27 16.90
CA SER A 170 6.18 -23.13 18.04
C SER A 170 6.67 -24.53 17.62
N LYS A 171 7.42 -24.60 16.50
CA LYS A 171 8.00 -25.82 15.94
C LYS A 171 9.52 -25.87 16.14
N PRO A 172 10.13 -27.05 16.29
CA PRO A 172 11.58 -27.22 16.20
C PRO A 172 12.13 -26.76 14.84
N GLU A 173 13.39 -26.31 14.80
CA GLU A 173 14.03 -25.78 13.59
C GLU A 173 14.02 -26.78 12.41
N GLU A 174 14.19 -28.07 12.71
CA GLU A 174 14.20 -29.16 11.73
C GLU A 174 12.81 -29.41 11.07
N GLU A 175 11.74 -28.89 11.68
CA GLU A 175 10.35 -29.03 11.20
C GLU A 175 9.82 -27.76 10.53
N LEU A 176 10.62 -26.68 10.50
CA LEU A 176 10.23 -25.44 9.85
C LEU A 176 10.21 -25.62 8.34
N GLU A 177 9.14 -25.14 7.73
CA GLU A 177 9.00 -25.14 6.29
C GLU A 177 9.68 -23.90 5.68
N SER A 178 10.23 -24.07 4.48
CA SER A 178 10.84 -22.98 3.71
C SER A 178 10.34 -22.98 2.26
N ALA A 179 10.31 -21.79 1.65
CA ALA A 179 9.92 -21.59 0.26
C ALA A 179 10.66 -20.39 -0.35
N ASP A 180 11.01 -20.48 -1.63
CA ASP A 180 11.56 -19.34 -2.34
C ASP A 180 10.46 -18.38 -2.78
N LEU A 181 10.64 -17.10 -2.45
CA LEU A 181 9.77 -16.01 -2.84
C LEU A 181 10.46 -15.10 -3.84
N SER A 182 9.67 -14.43 -4.68
CA SER A 182 10.17 -13.43 -5.61
C SER A 182 9.22 -12.24 -5.63
N PHE A 183 9.76 -11.02 -5.53
CA PHE A 183 9.01 -9.79 -5.42
C PHE A 183 9.33 -8.87 -6.60
N ILE A 184 8.28 -8.28 -7.18
CA ILE A 184 8.37 -7.37 -8.31
C ILE A 184 7.58 -6.10 -8.03
N TYR A 185 8.08 -4.97 -8.53
CA TYR A 185 7.30 -3.74 -8.60
C TYR A 185 6.53 -3.71 -9.93
N LYS A 186 5.21 -3.56 -9.87
CA LYS A 186 4.34 -3.55 -11.04
C LYS A 186 3.06 -2.77 -10.76
N ASP A 187 2.57 -2.01 -11.74
CA ASP A 187 1.29 -1.30 -11.69
C ASP A 187 1.10 -0.43 -10.41
N GLY A 188 2.19 0.18 -9.93
CA GLY A 188 2.15 1.04 -8.74
C GLY A 188 2.16 0.32 -7.40
N ASN A 189 2.53 -0.98 -7.36
CA ASN A 189 2.60 -1.75 -6.12
C ASN A 189 3.74 -2.79 -6.17
N VAL A 190 4.13 -3.32 -5.02
CA VAL A 190 4.98 -4.50 -4.88
C VAL A 190 4.12 -5.75 -4.76
N TYR A 191 4.48 -6.80 -5.50
CA TYR A 191 3.80 -8.09 -5.45
C TYR A 191 4.82 -9.19 -5.25
N GLU A 192 4.49 -10.17 -4.42
CA GLU A 192 5.09 -11.49 -4.53
C GLU A 192 4.57 -12.14 -5.83
N GLU A 193 5.44 -12.70 -6.68
CA GLU A 193 5.11 -13.04 -8.07
C GLU A 193 4.00 -14.09 -8.17
N THR A 194 3.99 -15.10 -7.30
CA THR A 194 2.98 -16.17 -7.35
C THR A 194 1.61 -15.67 -6.91
N TYR A 195 1.52 -14.60 -6.12
CA TYR A 195 0.26 -13.91 -5.80
C TYR A 195 -0.52 -13.56 -7.06
N LEU A 196 0.15 -12.99 -8.06
CA LEU A 196 -0.48 -12.47 -9.28
C LEU A 196 -1.19 -13.56 -10.10
N SER A 197 -0.67 -14.79 -10.09
CA SER A 197 -1.22 -15.92 -10.82
C SER A 197 -2.13 -16.81 -9.99
N ASN A 198 -1.90 -16.87 -8.67
CA ASN A 198 -2.55 -17.86 -7.83
C ASN A 198 -3.73 -17.29 -7.04
N CYS A 199 -3.75 -16.03 -6.61
CA CYS A 199 -4.80 -15.53 -5.71
C CYS A 199 -6.08 -15.06 -6.42
N GLU A 200 -7.24 -15.26 -5.79
CA GLU A 200 -8.53 -14.73 -6.26
C GLU A 200 -8.53 -13.19 -6.29
N LEU A 201 -8.07 -12.54 -5.21
CA LEU A 201 -8.00 -11.08 -5.17
C LEU A 201 -7.16 -10.56 -6.33
N ALA A 202 -5.98 -11.13 -6.60
CA ALA A 202 -5.10 -10.80 -7.73
C ALA A 202 -5.85 -10.74 -9.09
N LYS A 203 -6.74 -11.70 -9.32
CA LYS A 203 -7.51 -11.87 -10.57
C LYS A 203 -8.73 -10.95 -10.67
N TRP A 204 -9.04 -10.18 -9.63
CA TRP A 204 -10.20 -9.29 -9.63
C TRP A 204 -9.99 -8.09 -10.56
N LYS A 205 -10.65 -8.11 -11.72
CA LYS A 205 -10.43 -7.15 -12.83
C LYS A 205 -10.47 -5.66 -12.46
N ASN A 206 -11.38 -5.26 -11.59
CA ASN A 206 -11.64 -3.85 -11.33
C ASN A 206 -11.05 -3.33 -10.01
N LYS A 207 -10.38 -4.18 -9.21
CA LYS A 207 -9.66 -3.84 -7.96
C LYS A 207 -10.25 -2.66 -7.17
N LYS A 208 -11.58 -2.65 -7.01
CA LYS A 208 -12.31 -1.55 -6.39
C LYS A 208 -13.49 -2.10 -5.61
N VAL A 209 -13.64 -1.65 -4.37
CA VAL A 209 -14.78 -1.97 -3.52
C VAL A 209 -15.80 -0.86 -3.63
N LEU A 210 -15.42 0.39 -3.40
CA LEU A 210 -16.25 1.58 -3.49
C LEU A 210 -16.42 2.02 -4.96
N LYS A 211 -17.68 2.24 -5.37
CA LYS A 211 -18.00 2.72 -6.72
C LYS A 211 -17.42 4.11 -7.00
N ASN A 212 -17.36 4.97 -5.99
CA ASN A 212 -16.95 6.38 -6.08
C ASN A 212 -15.91 6.74 -5.01
N ALA A 213 -14.82 5.99 -4.90
CA ALA A 213 -13.74 6.33 -3.97
C ALA A 213 -13.14 7.72 -4.29
N SER A 214 -12.93 8.55 -3.27
CA SER A 214 -12.17 9.80 -3.37
C SER A 214 -10.66 9.56 -3.37
N GLU A 215 -10.21 8.51 -2.68
CA GLU A 215 -8.82 8.07 -2.66
C GLU A 215 -8.79 6.55 -2.79
N SER A 216 -7.81 6.01 -3.51
CA SER A 216 -7.61 4.57 -3.70
C SER A 216 -6.13 4.31 -3.92
N PHE A 217 -5.55 3.44 -3.10
CA PHE A 217 -4.16 3.02 -3.23
C PHE A 217 -4.02 1.54 -2.87
N ARG A 218 -2.91 0.94 -3.30
CA ARG A 218 -2.62 -0.47 -3.09
C ARG A 218 -1.23 -0.60 -2.51
N THR A 219 -1.07 -1.54 -1.60
CA THR A 219 0.22 -1.89 -1.03
C THR A 219 0.33 -3.40 -0.86
N ILE A 220 1.47 -3.86 -0.38
CA ILE A 220 1.71 -5.24 0.02
C ILE A 220 1.48 -5.40 1.52
N ASP A 221 0.82 -6.48 1.93
CA ASP A 221 0.77 -6.91 3.31
C ASP A 221 2.18 -7.34 3.75
N MET A 222 2.66 -6.76 4.83
CA MET A 222 4.06 -6.93 5.23
C MET A 222 4.38 -8.32 5.75
N HIS A 223 3.40 -9.14 6.11
CA HIS A 223 3.61 -10.44 6.77
C HIS A 223 3.38 -11.64 5.84
N ASN A 224 2.24 -11.66 5.15
CA ASN A 224 1.77 -12.72 4.24
C ASN A 224 2.04 -12.40 2.76
N TYR A 225 2.55 -11.20 2.49
CA TYR A 225 2.97 -10.75 1.16
C TYR A 225 1.83 -10.78 0.14
N THR A 226 0.60 -10.58 0.59
CA THR A 226 -0.60 -10.44 -0.25
C THR A 226 -0.83 -8.97 -0.60
N GLU A 227 -1.74 -8.67 -1.52
CA GLU A 227 -2.14 -7.28 -1.79
C GLU A 227 -3.10 -6.76 -0.72
N VAL A 228 -2.94 -5.49 -0.35
CA VAL A 228 -3.91 -4.72 0.44
C VAL A 228 -4.40 -3.56 -0.41
N LEU A 229 -5.71 -3.51 -0.66
CA LEU A 229 -6.40 -2.41 -1.31
C LEU A 229 -7.02 -1.50 -0.25
N ASN A 230 -6.67 -0.22 -0.29
CA ASN A 230 -7.23 0.80 0.58
C ASN A 230 -8.04 1.79 -0.25
N GLU A 231 -9.24 2.11 0.20
CA GLU A 231 -10.11 3.10 -0.43
C GLU A 231 -10.77 3.99 0.61
N LYS A 232 -11.02 5.24 0.21
CA LYS A 232 -11.70 6.24 1.02
C LYS A 232 -12.84 6.88 0.25
N PHE A 233 -13.93 7.17 0.94
CA PHE A 233 -15.02 8.00 0.47
C PHE A 233 -15.29 9.11 1.48
N ASN A 234 -15.39 10.35 1.00
CA ASN A 234 -15.65 11.52 1.82
C ASN A 234 -16.94 12.22 1.41
N ALA A 235 -17.79 12.50 2.38
CA ALA A 235 -18.93 13.40 2.29
C ALA A 235 -18.95 14.34 3.51
N LYS A 236 -19.75 15.41 3.46
CA LYS A 236 -19.75 16.49 4.47
C LYS A 236 -19.76 16.01 5.93
N ASP A 237 -20.65 15.07 6.25
CA ASP A 237 -20.85 14.57 7.62
C ASP A 237 -20.62 13.05 7.74
N PHE A 238 -19.95 12.46 6.74
CA PHE A 238 -19.73 11.02 6.65
C PHE A 238 -18.45 10.70 5.88
N GLU A 239 -17.59 9.89 6.49
CA GLU A 239 -16.41 9.30 5.84
C GLU A 239 -16.55 7.78 5.90
N CYS A 240 -16.17 7.10 4.82
CA CYS A 240 -16.08 5.65 4.77
C CYS A 240 -14.66 5.26 4.33
N THR A 241 -14.01 4.39 5.09
CA THR A 241 -12.75 3.75 4.71
C THR A 241 -12.98 2.27 4.47
N VAL A 242 -12.24 1.71 3.52
CA VAL A 242 -12.25 0.30 3.18
C VAL A 242 -10.82 -0.19 3.10
N GLU A 243 -10.54 -1.29 3.78
CA GLU A 243 -9.33 -2.09 3.61
C GLU A 243 -9.75 -3.49 3.18
N LEU A 244 -9.28 -3.93 2.02
CA LEU A 244 -9.49 -5.27 1.48
C LEU A 244 -8.13 -5.95 1.30
N SER A 245 -7.96 -7.12 1.88
CA SER A 245 -6.74 -7.91 1.78
C SER A 245 -7.03 -9.39 1.56
N GLY A 246 -5.95 -10.16 1.39
CA GLY A 246 -6.01 -11.62 1.30
C GLY A 246 -5.61 -12.19 -0.06
N CYS A 247 -5.79 -13.50 -0.20
CA CYS A 247 -5.45 -14.27 -1.39
C CYS A 247 -6.70 -14.92 -1.99
N ASP A 248 -7.02 -16.16 -1.59
CA ASP A 248 -8.28 -16.81 -1.93
C ASP A 248 -9.33 -16.57 -0.84
N ASN A 249 -8.91 -16.58 0.42
CA ASN A 249 -9.69 -16.02 1.52
C ASN A 249 -9.52 -14.50 1.50
N LEU A 250 -10.63 -13.77 1.64
CA LEU A 250 -10.66 -12.31 1.58
C LEU A 250 -11.07 -11.75 2.93
N ASP A 251 -10.30 -10.78 3.40
CA ASP A 251 -10.59 -10.03 4.62
C ASP A 251 -10.93 -8.59 4.23
N LEU A 252 -12.05 -8.10 4.75
CA LEU A 252 -12.59 -6.78 4.44
C LEU A 252 -12.94 -6.06 5.72
N ILE A 253 -12.31 -4.91 5.93
CA ILE A 253 -12.63 -3.99 7.02
C ILE A 253 -13.24 -2.74 6.42
N VAL A 254 -14.43 -2.38 6.87
CA VAL A 254 -15.12 -1.16 6.43
C VAL A 254 -15.48 -0.32 7.64
N GLU A 255 -14.99 0.91 7.68
CA GLU A 255 -15.29 1.84 8.76
C GLU A 255 -16.14 3.02 8.27
N GLY A 256 -17.26 3.26 8.93
CA GLY A 256 -18.15 4.39 8.70
C GLY A 256 -18.09 5.39 9.83
N ASN A 257 -17.56 6.59 9.56
CA ASN A 257 -17.38 7.68 10.50
C ASN A 257 -18.45 8.76 10.28
N PHE A 258 -19.36 8.95 11.23
CA PHE A 258 -20.35 10.03 11.19
C PHE A 258 -20.02 11.15 12.16
N ILE A 259 -20.01 12.39 11.68
CA ILE A 259 -19.87 13.58 12.52
C ILE A 259 -21.23 13.90 13.15
N THR A 260 -21.35 13.78 14.46
CA THR A 260 -22.59 14.08 15.19
C THR A 260 -22.37 14.23 16.68
N SER A 261 -23.02 15.22 17.30
CA SER A 261 -23.04 15.39 18.76
C SER A 261 -24.14 14.58 19.46
N ASP A 262 -25.09 14.03 18.71
CA ASP A 262 -26.20 13.23 19.26
C ASP A 262 -25.77 11.77 19.38
N LEU A 263 -25.40 11.34 20.59
CA LEU A 263 -24.98 9.97 20.88
C LEU A 263 -26.13 9.12 21.45
N SER A 264 -27.39 9.55 21.28
CA SER A 264 -28.54 8.77 21.70
C SER A 264 -28.66 7.46 20.91
N GLN A 265 -29.17 6.41 21.56
CA GLN A 265 -29.34 5.10 20.91
C GLN A 265 -30.18 5.19 19.64
N LYS A 266 -31.24 6.01 19.65
CA LYS A 266 -32.09 6.27 18.47
C LYS A 266 -31.28 6.81 17.29
N ASN A 267 -30.33 7.73 17.54
CA ASN A 267 -29.48 8.26 16.49
C ASN A 267 -28.47 7.22 15.99
N ILE A 268 -27.87 6.45 16.90
CA ILE A 268 -26.96 5.35 16.57
C ILE A 268 -27.64 4.33 15.65
N ASP A 269 -28.83 3.84 16.02
CA ASP A 269 -29.58 2.86 15.22
C ASP A 269 -29.91 3.42 13.82
N ARG A 270 -30.26 4.70 13.74
CA ARG A 270 -30.51 5.39 12.47
C ARG A 270 -29.23 5.47 11.63
N LYS A 271 -28.09 5.83 12.23
CA LYS A 271 -26.80 5.94 11.54
C LYS A 271 -26.27 4.58 11.09
N MET A 272 -26.48 3.53 11.90
CA MET A 272 -26.19 2.14 11.53
C MET A 272 -26.94 1.72 10.26
N LYS A 273 -28.26 1.99 10.21
CA LYS A 273 -29.05 1.73 9.00
C LYS A 273 -28.56 2.53 7.79
N GLN A 274 -28.16 3.79 7.99
CA GLN A 274 -27.56 4.61 6.93
C GLN A 274 -26.25 4.01 6.42
N PHE A 275 -25.38 3.54 7.31
CA PHE A 275 -24.12 2.88 6.97
C PHE A 275 -24.36 1.62 6.14
N LEU A 276 -25.20 0.69 6.63
CA LEU A 276 -25.50 -0.55 5.91
C LEU A 276 -26.14 -0.29 4.53
N ASN A 277 -27.05 0.69 4.43
CA ASN A 277 -27.61 1.11 3.14
C ASN A 277 -26.56 1.68 2.21
N PHE A 278 -25.64 2.50 2.73
CA PHE A 278 -24.54 3.04 1.95
C PHE A 278 -23.69 1.91 1.35
N LEU A 279 -23.32 0.89 2.15
CA LEU A 279 -22.53 -0.25 1.69
C LEU A 279 -23.21 -1.02 0.55
N VAL A 280 -24.49 -1.34 0.69
CA VAL A 280 -25.26 -2.04 -0.37
C VAL A 280 -25.29 -1.23 -1.67
N GLN A 281 -25.47 0.09 -1.58
CA GLN A 281 -25.66 0.94 -2.76
C GLN A 281 -24.34 1.34 -3.44
N ASN A 282 -23.29 1.59 -2.66
CA ASN A 282 -22.08 2.27 -3.10
C ASN A 282 -20.86 1.35 -3.23
N THR A 283 -21.04 0.03 -3.15
CA THR A 283 -19.95 -0.93 -3.29
C THR A 283 -20.18 -1.94 -4.43
N SER A 284 -19.10 -2.57 -4.90
CA SER A 284 -19.09 -3.67 -5.87
C SER A 284 -19.45 -5.02 -5.23
N LEU A 285 -19.40 -5.13 -3.90
CA LEU A 285 -19.74 -6.32 -3.11
C LEU A 285 -21.21 -6.32 -2.64
N THR A 286 -22.12 -5.84 -3.50
CA THR A 286 -23.53 -5.60 -3.15
C THR A 286 -24.23 -6.81 -2.52
N GLU A 287 -24.00 -8.03 -3.05
CA GLU A 287 -24.67 -9.23 -2.53
C GLU A 287 -24.17 -9.62 -1.13
N ASP A 288 -22.85 -9.53 -0.89
CA ASP A 288 -22.27 -9.82 0.42
C ASP A 288 -22.79 -8.82 1.47
N PHE A 289 -22.87 -7.53 1.14
CA PHE A 289 -23.44 -6.52 2.05
C PHE A 289 -24.96 -6.61 2.25
N LYS A 290 -25.72 -7.14 1.29
CA LYS A 290 -27.15 -7.42 1.49
C LYS A 290 -27.35 -8.50 2.56
N ILE A 291 -26.48 -9.50 2.64
CA ILE A 291 -26.51 -10.53 3.69
C ILE A 291 -26.28 -9.89 5.06
N VAL A 292 -25.22 -9.07 5.18
CA VAL A 292 -24.89 -8.33 6.41
C VAL A 292 -26.05 -7.41 6.83
N GLN A 293 -26.56 -6.61 5.90
CA GLN A 293 -27.68 -5.71 6.16
C GLN A 293 -28.91 -6.47 6.64
N SER A 294 -29.29 -7.55 5.94
CA SER A 294 -30.48 -8.33 6.29
C SER A 294 -30.38 -8.91 7.69
N HIS A 295 -29.18 -9.34 8.11
CA HIS A 295 -28.94 -9.80 9.47
C HIS A 295 -29.19 -8.71 10.51
N TYR A 296 -28.52 -7.55 10.39
CA TYR A 296 -28.60 -6.47 11.39
C TYR A 296 -29.91 -5.68 11.35
N LEU A 297 -30.72 -5.80 10.29
CA LEU A 297 -32.09 -5.26 10.27
C LEU A 297 -33.11 -6.18 10.95
N SER A 298 -32.81 -7.48 11.06
CA SER A 298 -33.74 -8.49 11.59
C SER A 298 -33.38 -8.98 12.99
N ASN A 299 -32.18 -8.67 13.48
CA ASN A 299 -31.67 -9.14 14.77
C ASN A 299 -31.13 -7.94 15.57
N PRO A 300 -31.11 -8.03 16.91
CA PRO A 300 -30.38 -7.08 17.74
C PRO A 300 -28.91 -7.00 17.29
N VAL A 301 -28.34 -5.80 17.30
CA VAL A 301 -26.92 -5.60 16.99
C VAL A 301 -26.10 -6.24 18.11
N SER A 302 -25.17 -7.12 17.72
CA SER A 302 -24.17 -7.75 18.58
C SER A 302 -22.80 -7.65 17.91
N GLU A 303 -21.76 -7.55 18.73
CA GLU A 303 -20.35 -7.58 18.30
C GLU A 303 -19.83 -9.02 18.12
N GLU A 304 -20.66 -10.02 18.45
CA GLU A 304 -20.38 -11.43 18.20
C GLU A 304 -20.25 -11.73 16.71
N LEU A 305 -19.36 -12.66 16.38
CA LEU A 305 -19.16 -13.14 15.01
C LEU A 305 -20.41 -13.86 14.50
N VAL A 306 -20.90 -13.43 13.34
CA VAL A 306 -22.04 -14.02 12.63
C VAL A 306 -21.53 -14.75 11.41
N THR A 307 -21.88 -16.03 11.27
CA THR A 307 -21.54 -16.82 10.08
C THR A 307 -22.77 -17.10 9.23
N LYS A 308 -22.67 -16.82 7.92
CA LYS A 308 -23.68 -17.08 6.90
C LYS A 308 -23.03 -17.68 5.65
N GLY A 309 -23.04 -19.01 5.56
CA GLY A 309 -22.36 -19.72 4.47
C GLY A 309 -20.84 -19.52 4.58
N LYS A 310 -20.21 -19.05 3.50
CA LYS A 310 -18.77 -18.72 3.47
C LYS A 310 -18.43 -17.32 4.01
N LEU A 311 -19.45 -16.55 4.39
CA LEU A 311 -19.29 -15.20 4.90
C LEU A 311 -19.32 -15.24 6.42
N SER A 312 -18.31 -14.67 7.06
CA SER A 312 -18.35 -14.36 8.49
C SER A 312 -18.19 -12.86 8.69
N PHE A 313 -18.92 -12.27 9.63
CA PHE A 313 -18.90 -10.83 9.86
C PHE A 313 -19.34 -10.44 11.26
N ASN A 314 -18.87 -9.28 11.71
CA ASN A 314 -19.37 -8.61 12.90
C ASN A 314 -19.20 -7.09 12.78
N ILE A 315 -20.01 -6.34 13.52
CA ILE A 315 -19.99 -4.88 13.52
C ILE A 315 -19.78 -4.33 14.92
N PHE A 316 -18.77 -3.48 15.06
CA PHE A 316 -18.44 -2.77 16.29
C PHE A 316 -18.97 -1.34 16.22
N THR A 317 -19.40 -0.79 17.35
CA THR A 317 -19.87 0.60 17.43
C THR A 317 -19.09 1.36 18.48
N ASN A 318 -18.27 2.32 18.05
CA ASN A 318 -17.55 3.23 18.95
C ASN A 318 -18.22 4.62 18.98
N LYS A 319 -18.28 5.22 20.17
CA LYS A 319 -18.93 6.51 20.44
C LYS A 319 -17.90 7.45 21.06
N GLU A 320 -17.60 8.53 20.35
CA GLU A 320 -16.67 9.56 20.81
C GLU A 320 -17.35 10.92 20.78
N LYS A 321 -16.80 11.90 21.50
CA LYS A 321 -17.36 13.25 21.52
C LYS A 321 -17.39 13.83 20.10
N GLY A 322 -18.59 14.01 19.55
CA GLY A 322 -18.80 14.56 18.21
C GLY A 322 -18.74 13.53 17.06
N LYS A 323 -18.63 12.23 17.36
CA LYS A 323 -18.44 11.18 16.35
C LYS A 323 -19.10 9.85 16.76
N ILE A 324 -19.69 9.17 15.77
CA ILE A 324 -20.07 7.76 15.86
C ILE A 324 -19.27 7.02 14.78
N ASN A 325 -18.57 5.95 15.16
CA ASN A 325 -17.88 5.05 14.25
C ASN A 325 -18.56 3.67 14.25
N PHE A 326 -18.72 3.11 13.06
CA PHE A 326 -19.07 1.71 12.87
C PHE A 326 -17.91 1.03 12.16
N ARG A 327 -17.44 -0.10 12.69
CA ARG A 327 -16.42 -0.93 12.05
C ARG A 327 -17.02 -2.28 11.74
N LEU A 328 -17.22 -2.57 10.46
CA LEU A 328 -17.63 -3.87 9.96
C LEU A 328 -16.37 -4.65 9.58
N VAL A 329 -16.18 -5.82 10.19
CA VAL A 329 -15.18 -6.80 9.77
C VAL A 329 -15.92 -7.92 9.07
N LEU A 330 -15.47 -8.30 7.88
CA LEU A 330 -16.08 -9.28 7.02
C LEU A 330 -14.99 -10.17 6.42
N ASN A 331 -15.12 -11.47 6.61
CA ASN A 331 -14.22 -12.46 6.02
C ASN A 331 -15.00 -13.37 5.07
N LYS A 332 -14.37 -13.76 3.97
CA LYS A 332 -14.92 -14.67 2.97
C LYS A 332 -13.99 -15.86 2.79
N ASP A 333 -14.36 -16.98 3.39
CA ASP A 333 -13.55 -18.19 3.45
C ASP A 333 -13.83 -19.09 2.24
N ASN A 334 -13.04 -18.93 1.17
CA ASN A 334 -13.18 -19.70 -0.06
C ASN A 334 -12.24 -20.91 -0.13
N ASN A 335 -11.12 -20.89 0.59
CA ASN A 335 -10.07 -21.89 0.56
C ASN A 335 -9.69 -22.34 1.98
N GLN A 336 -10.04 -23.58 2.32
CA GLN A 336 -9.76 -24.16 3.64
C GLN A 336 -8.28 -24.48 3.86
N ASN A 337 -7.49 -24.56 2.79
CA ASN A 337 -6.05 -24.80 2.85
C ASN A 337 -5.25 -23.52 3.02
N GLN A 338 -5.90 -22.38 3.25
CA GLN A 338 -5.28 -21.09 3.59
C GLN A 338 -5.80 -20.60 4.94
N ALA A 339 -5.82 -21.49 5.94
CA ALA A 339 -6.26 -21.16 7.28
C ALA A 339 -5.14 -20.53 8.12
N GLU A 340 -3.88 -20.80 7.77
CA GLU A 340 -2.70 -20.28 8.45
C GLU A 340 -1.81 -19.43 7.52
N ASN A 341 -1.03 -18.54 8.13
CA ASN A 341 -0.17 -17.57 7.45
C ASN A 341 0.87 -18.19 6.49
N TRP A 342 1.35 -19.38 6.80
CA TRP A 342 2.34 -20.07 5.96
C TRP A 342 1.69 -20.53 4.65
N GLU A 343 0.46 -21.02 4.76
CA GLU A 343 -0.29 -21.53 3.64
C GLU A 343 -0.79 -20.39 2.76
N ILE A 344 -1.11 -19.24 3.36
CA ILE A 344 -1.36 -17.99 2.66
C ILE A 344 -0.09 -17.56 1.92
N THR A 345 1.06 -17.51 2.61
CA THR A 345 2.35 -17.09 2.03
C THR A 345 2.73 -17.95 0.82
N THR A 346 2.56 -19.27 0.92
CA THR A 346 2.89 -20.25 -0.13
C THR A 346 1.77 -20.47 -1.14
N ARG A 347 0.65 -19.74 -1.03
CA ARG A 347 -0.50 -19.79 -1.95
C ARG A 347 -1.11 -21.20 -2.09
N LYS A 348 -1.14 -21.96 -0.99
CA LYS A 348 -1.65 -23.34 -0.96
C LYS A 348 -3.09 -23.41 -1.47
N LYS A 349 -3.42 -24.45 -2.24
CA LYS A 349 -4.68 -24.61 -2.96
C LYS A 349 -5.59 -25.65 -2.37
#